data_AF-A0A820NN01-F1
#
_entry.id   AF-A0A820NN01-F1
#
_cell.length_a   1.000
_cell.length_b   1.000
_cell.length_c   1.000
_cell.angle_alpha   90.00
_cell.angle_beta   90.00
_cell.angle_gamma   90.00
#
_symmetry.space_group_name_H-M   'P 1'
#
loop_
_entity.id
_entity.type
_entity.pdbx_description
1 polymer ?
#
loop_
_entity_poly.entity_id
_entity_poly.type
_entity_poly.pdbx_seq_one_letter_code
_entity_poly.pdbx_strand_id
1 'polypeptide(L)'
;MDSNGLLHYRGRKDYQIKLHGQRIELGEIERCLLNTSISACVVIKWNDDHLIAYVQSSDIDVEELRHHCECHLPSYMIPSLF
;
A
#
# COMPACT_ATOMS: atom_id res chain seq x y z
N MET A 1 -5.88 -15.60 -13.68
CA MET A 1 -5.50 -15.58 -15.09
C MET A 1 -6.49 -14.67 -15.77
N ASP A 2 -6.05 -13.57 -16.38
CA ASP A 2 -6.96 -12.65 -17.06
C ASP A 2 -7.46 -13.23 -18.40
N SER A 3 -8.32 -12.50 -19.11
CA SER A 3 -8.88 -12.93 -20.41
C SER A 3 -7.82 -13.18 -21.48
N ASN A 4 -6.57 -12.74 -21.26
CA ASN A 4 -5.43 -12.92 -22.16
C ASN A 4 -4.49 -14.04 -21.70
N GLY A 5 -4.81 -14.74 -20.61
CA GLY A 5 -3.99 -15.83 -20.10
C GLY A 5 -2.84 -15.40 -19.18
N LEU A 6 -2.78 -14.13 -18.76
CA LEU A 6 -1.71 -13.66 -17.88
C LEU A 6 -2.02 -13.96 -16.42
N LEU A 7 -1.01 -14.50 -15.72
CA LEU A 7 -1.04 -14.72 -14.28
C LEU A 7 -0.60 -13.45 -13.55
N HIS A 8 -1.55 -12.82 -12.86
CA HIS A 8 -1.26 -11.72 -11.96
C HIS A 8 -0.81 -12.29 -10.62
N TYR A 9 0.44 -12.04 -10.24
CA TYR A 9 0.91 -12.32 -8.90
C TYR A 9 0.15 -11.43 -7.91
N ARG A 10 -0.69 -12.04 -7.07
CA ARG A 10 -1.56 -11.37 -6.08
C ARG A 10 -0.95 -11.33 -4.67
N GLY A 11 0.36 -11.57 -4.55
CA GLY A 11 1.01 -11.77 -3.25
C GLY A 11 0.59 -13.08 -2.59
N ARG A 12 0.85 -13.21 -1.29
CA ARG A 12 0.41 -14.37 -0.50
C ARG A 12 -0.91 -14.07 0.21
N LYS A 13 -1.75 -15.10 0.37
CA LYS A 13 -3.12 -14.98 0.94
C LYS A 13 -3.16 -14.48 2.39
N ASP A 14 -2.05 -14.63 3.12
CA ASP A 14 -1.84 -14.21 4.50
C ASP A 14 -1.45 -12.72 4.65
N TYR A 15 -1.19 -11.99 3.56
CA TYR A 15 -0.92 -10.54 3.58
C TYR A 15 -2.19 -9.68 3.51
N GLN A 16 -3.35 -10.30 3.36
CA GLN A 16 -4.63 -9.61 3.31
C GLN A 16 -5.17 -9.42 4.72
N ILE A 17 -5.35 -8.17 5.12
CA ILE A 17 -5.86 -7.81 6.45
C ILE A 17 -7.33 -7.40 6.39
N LYS A 18 -7.96 -7.30 7.57
CA LYS A 18 -9.23 -6.60 7.73
C LYS A 18 -9.00 -5.28 8.44
N LEU A 19 -9.54 -4.20 7.88
CA LEU A 19 -9.55 -2.85 8.46
C LEU A 19 -10.96 -2.28 8.33
N HIS A 20 -11.60 -1.91 9.44
CA HIS A 20 -12.98 -1.42 9.44
C HIS A 20 -13.98 -2.27 8.60
N GLY A 21 -13.86 -3.60 8.67
CA GLY A 21 -14.70 -4.53 7.91
C GLY A 21 -14.32 -4.73 6.44
N GLN A 22 -13.34 -3.97 5.93
CA GLN A 22 -12.86 -4.04 4.55
C GLN A 22 -11.64 -4.96 4.44
N ARG A 23 -11.56 -5.72 3.36
CA ARG A 23 -10.41 -6.58 3.07
C ARG A 23 -9.41 -5.81 2.22
N ILE A 24 -8.22 -5.58 2.75
CA ILE A 24 -7.18 -4.77 2.10
C ILE A 24 -6.03 -5.67 1.69
N GLU A 25 -5.53 -5.50 0.47
CA GLU A 25 -4.26 -6.08 0.02
C GLU A 25 -3.14 -5.07 0.29
N LEU A 26 -2.32 -5.30 1.33
CA LEU A 26 -1.25 -4.35 1.69
C LEU A 26 -0.25 -4.11 0.55
N GLY A 27 -0.03 -5.12 -0.29
CA GLY A 27 0.81 -5.01 -1.49
C GLY A 27 0.30 -4.03 -2.55
N GLU A 28 -1.00 -3.68 -2.54
CA GLU A 28 -1.54 -2.63 -3.41
C GLU A 28 -1.04 -1.25 -2.99
N ILE A 29 -0.99 -1.00 -1.68
CA ILE A 29 -0.47 0.24 -1.08
C ILE A 29 1.04 0.34 -1.32
N GLU A 30 1.77 -0.74 -1.05
CA GLU A 30 3.22 -0.81 -1.30
C GLU A 30 3.52 -0.53 -2.78
N ARG A 31 2.76 -1.13 -3.70
CA ARG A 31 2.95 -0.92 -5.14
C ARG A 31 2.62 0.50 -5.58
N CYS A 32 1.62 1.13 -4.98
CA CYS A 32 1.32 2.54 -5.20
C CYS A 32 2.52 3.41 -4.80
N LEU A 33 3.07 3.19 -3.60
CA LEU A 33 4.22 3.95 -3.10
C LEU A 33 5.49 3.70 -3.91
N LEU A 34 5.71 2.49 -4.41
CA LEU A 34 6.84 2.16 -5.28
C LEU A 34 6.78 2.82 -6.68
N ASN A 35 5.66 3.46 -7.06
CA ASN A 35 5.58 4.28 -8.27
C ASN A 35 6.04 5.75 -8.05
N THR A 36 6.54 6.08 -6.86
CA THR A 36 7.07 7.41 -6.50
C THR A 36 8.60 7.42 -6.51
N SER A 37 9.24 8.36 -5.80
CA SER A 37 10.70 8.45 -5.60
C SER A 37 11.26 7.40 -4.61
N ILE A 38 10.40 6.65 -3.92
CA ILE A 38 10.80 5.63 -2.95
C ILE A 38 11.50 4.44 -3.62
N SER A 39 12.54 3.92 -2.98
CA SER A 39 13.30 2.72 -3.41
C SER A 39 12.81 1.40 -2.81
N ALA A 40 12.21 1.42 -1.62
CA ALA A 40 11.61 0.25 -0.98
C ALA A 40 10.47 0.65 -0.04
N CYS A 41 9.44 -0.19 0.08
CA CYS A 41 8.30 0.06 0.94
C CYS A 41 7.78 -1.25 1.55
N VAL A 42 7.38 -1.20 2.82
CA VAL A 42 6.60 -2.25 3.50
C VAL A 42 5.44 -1.59 4.24
N VAL A 43 4.23 -2.08 4.06
CA VAL A 43 3.06 -1.58 4.78
C VAL A 43 2.61 -2.64 5.78
N ILE A 44 2.33 -2.20 7.01
CA ILE A 44 1.80 -3.06 8.06
C ILE A 44 0.50 -2.51 8.63
N LYS A 45 -0.33 -3.42 9.13
CA LYS A 45 -1.38 -3.08 10.08
C LYS A 45 -0.76 -2.89 11.46
N TRP A 46 -0.97 -1.74 12.08
CA TRP A 46 -0.62 -1.48 13.46
C TRP A 46 -1.87 -1.29 14.30
N ASN A 47 -1.95 -1.99 15.43
CA ASN A 47 -3.18 -2.12 16.22
C ASN A 47 -4.37 -2.53 15.34
N ASP A 48 -5.61 -2.24 15.74
CA ASP A 48 -6.80 -2.68 14.99
C ASP A 48 -7.16 -1.80 13.79
N ASP A 49 -6.67 -0.56 13.75
CA ASP A 49 -7.22 0.48 12.88
C ASP A 49 -6.19 1.36 12.15
N HIS A 50 -4.89 1.10 12.29
CA HIS A 50 -3.87 1.92 11.63
C HIS A 50 -3.08 1.16 10.57
N LEU A 51 -2.73 1.89 9.52
CA LEU A 51 -1.78 1.47 8.50
C LEU A 51 -0.51 2.29 8.67
N ILE A 52 0.65 1.63 8.74
CA ILE A 52 1.96 2.26 8.78
C ILE A 52 2.73 1.80 7.55
N ALA A 53 3.20 2.76 6.74
CA ALA A 53 4.15 2.51 5.67
C ALA A 53 5.56 2.78 6.21
N TYR A 54 6.47 1.82 6.03
CA TYR A 54 7.90 2.04 6.21
C TYR A 54 8.52 2.18 4.83
N VAL A 55 9.18 3.32 4.59
CA VAL A 55 9.71 3.65 3.27
C VAL A 55 11.22 3.93 3.32
N GLN A 56 11.89 3.63 2.21
CA GLN A 56 13.30 3.97 2.02
C GLN A 56 13.44 4.94 0.83
N SER A 57 13.91 6.15 1.07
CA SER A 57 14.21 7.15 0.04
C SER A 57 15.48 7.94 0.38
N SER A 58 16.14 8.50 -0.64
CA SER A 58 17.22 9.47 -0.47
C SER A 58 16.72 10.88 -0.16
N ASP A 59 15.50 11.20 -0.60
CA ASP A 59 14.82 12.47 -0.36
C ASP A 59 13.34 12.16 -0.13
N ILE A 60 12.82 12.48 1.05
CA ILE A 60 11.48 12.07 1.48
C ILE A 60 10.60 13.30 1.68
N ASP A 61 9.56 13.40 0.85
CA ASP A 61 8.44 14.31 1.06
C ASP A 61 7.20 13.49 1.42
N VAL A 62 6.87 13.44 2.71
CA VAL A 62 5.74 12.66 3.22
C VAL A 62 4.40 13.15 2.66
N GLU A 63 4.28 14.44 2.35
CA GLU A 63 3.04 15.01 1.84
C GLU A 63 2.82 14.58 0.38
N GLU A 64 3.89 14.53 -0.42
CA GLU A 64 3.85 13.98 -1.78
C GLU A 64 3.41 12.50 -1.77
N LEU A 65 3.96 11.70 -0.85
CA LEU A 65 3.59 10.28 -0.71
C LEU A 65 2.13 10.09 -0.35
N ARG A 66 1.63 10.90 0.60
CA ARG A 66 0.22 10.89 0.99
C ARG A 66 -0.67 11.29 -0.17
N HIS A 67 -0.35 12.39 -0.85
CA HIS A 67 -1.11 12.87 -1.99
C HIS A 67 -1.15 11.84 -3.14
N HIS A 68 -0.01 11.22 -3.43
CA HIS A 68 0.08 10.17 -4.43
C HIS A 68 -0.83 8.98 -4.09
N CYS A 69 -0.86 8.54 -2.83
CA CYS A 69 -1.79 7.51 -2.37
C CYS A 69 -3.25 7.95 -2.56
N GLU A 70 -3.60 9.18 -2.17
CA GLU A 70 -4.97 9.70 -2.28
C GLU A 70 -5.48 9.79 -3.72
N CYS A 71 -4.60 10.03 -4.69
CA CYS A 71 -4.97 10.04 -6.10
C CYS A 71 -5.24 8.65 -6.69
N HIS A 72 -4.70 7.58 -6.10
CA HIS A 72 -4.70 6.24 -6.70
C HIS A 72 -5.41 5.18 -5.86
N LEU A 73 -5.63 5.43 -4.58
CA LEU A 73 -6.18 4.48 -3.63
C LEU A 73 -7.44 5.03 -2.94
N PRO A 74 -8.37 4.15 -2.53
CA PRO A 74 -9.45 4.53 -1.64
C PRO A 74 -8.93 5.09 -0.30
N SER A 75 -9.69 6.00 0.32
CA SER A 75 -9.30 6.69 1.55
C SER A 75 -8.94 5.77 2.73
N TYR A 76 -9.54 4.58 2.83
CA TYR A 76 -9.27 3.60 3.88
C TYR A 76 -7.99 2.78 3.66
N MET A 77 -7.35 2.91 2.50
CA MET A 77 -6.05 2.28 2.20
C MET A 77 -4.88 3.24 2.40
N ILE A 78 -5.15 4.51 2.73
CA ILE A 78 -4.11 5.52 2.92
C ILE A 78 -3.40 5.28 4.25
N PRO A 79 -2.06 5.12 4.28
CA PRO A 79 -1.31 4.99 5.51
C PRO A 79 -1.57 6.16 6.46
N SER A 80 -1.79 5.84 7.74
CA SER A 80 -1.88 6.83 8.81
C SER A 80 -0.53 7.50 9.04
N LEU A 81 0.55 6.73 8.88
CA LEU A 81 1.94 7.14 9.04
C LEU A 81 2.82 6.59 7.90
N PHE A 82 3.88 7.31 7.57
CA PHE A 82 4.88 6.98 6.54
C PHE A 82 6.29 7.10 7.13
#